data_AF-A0A8H6G4V7-F1
#
_entry.id   AF-A0A8H6G4V7-F1
#
_cell.length_a   1.000
_cell.length_b   1.000
_cell.length_c   1.000
_cell.angle_alpha   90.00
_cell.angle_beta   90.00
_cell.angle_gamma   90.00
#
_symmetry.space_group_name_H-M   'P 1'
#
loop_
_entity.id
_entity.type
_entity.pdbx_description
1 polymer ?
#
loop_
_entity_poly.entity_id
_entity_poly.type
_entity_poly.pdbx_seq_one_letter_code
_entity_poly.pdbx_strand_id
1 'polypeptide(L)'
;MRLSTIGQMAFLLVHSPLVHSRLGPTICTPAPGSTVTPAFVKQVIVGLAPLMYARVDPIVSPNKASAHVHLGMGGSNWNASMEADTALDSSCTSTQAKADNSVYWTPRLSFRSPQNGSYISVPATQEKVYYSSSMPTSDKIVAFPPGFQMLIGDPFKRSQPDATPLEGGGIYLGRDSGQGIPQPVQFTCPTADGSNPYAKQNPYGNSGLGFPMANCDASGTGLRYDVYFADCWDGKSLTQDLTAPTSGRNYSSTAGTKNGEQNCPAGWTHFPAMHMEVYWDIDSFKTSGVWNPASDAWPFELAQGDPLGFGLHGDYFAGWGKDTLQTLIDECYTCDGDNEVDACLDPSVINTPDEMNACNVPSPVDEPIWGWLENQPGCNKRQSGPQEAVQATCEEAGLSAPTTQHTDVPGWTYQGCYLDYVNYERLLTGTSASLPNPVTPEWCAGFCSGTGTADNAQKAQTTKYQWMSLEYSSQCFCGNDPQLLKTPSNIAANGLEQGMCNSVCTADQTQICGGSNGQASFYSIDSADTSSSKKEKRVSHLHRHAHAHAHDSSF
;
A
#
# COMPACT_ATOMS: atom_id res chain seq x y z
N MET A 1 66.18 23.34 38.13
CA MET A 1 65.98 21.87 38.17
C MET A 1 64.93 21.57 37.10
N ARG A 2 65.28 21.15 35.87
CA ARG A 2 65.52 19.75 35.40
C ARG A 2 64.37 18.82 35.86
N LEU A 3 63.66 18.05 35.04
CA LEU A 3 63.95 17.43 33.74
C LEU A 3 62.64 16.91 33.10
N SER A 4 62.71 16.69 31.78
CA SER A 4 61.80 16.04 30.84
C SER A 4 61.41 14.59 31.15
N THR A 5 60.32 14.08 30.57
CA THR A 5 60.38 12.95 29.59
C THR A 5 59.10 12.77 28.77
N ILE A 6 59.33 12.59 27.47
CA ILE A 6 58.43 12.12 26.41
C ILE A 6 58.36 10.59 26.47
N GLY A 7 57.22 10.00 26.12
CA GLY A 7 57.07 8.58 25.84
C GLY A 7 55.97 8.32 24.81
N GLN A 8 56.33 8.22 23.53
CA GLN A 8 55.53 7.54 22.51
C GLN A 8 55.73 6.03 22.66
N MET A 9 54.64 5.25 22.59
CA MET A 9 54.68 3.90 22.03
C MET A 9 53.32 3.59 21.39
N ALA A 10 53.38 3.20 20.11
CA ALA A 10 52.30 2.69 19.29
C ALA A 10 51.68 1.41 19.90
N PHE A 11 50.48 1.02 19.47
CA PHE A 11 50.13 -0.35 19.07
C PHE A 11 48.69 -0.43 18.50
N LEU A 12 48.61 -1.02 17.30
CA LEU A 12 47.51 -1.69 16.61
C LEU A 12 46.17 -1.00 16.30
N LEU A 13 45.96 -0.83 14.98
CA LEU A 13 44.64 -0.93 14.35
C LEU A 13 43.98 -2.27 14.71
N VAL A 14 42.78 -2.19 15.31
CA VAL A 14 41.74 -3.20 15.11
C VAL A 14 40.49 -2.42 14.71
N HIS A 15 39.98 -2.68 13.51
CA HIS A 15 38.68 -2.19 13.06
C HIS A 15 37.60 -2.80 13.95
N SER A 16 36.71 -1.98 14.50
CA SER A 16 35.42 -2.42 15.04
C SER A 16 34.35 -1.42 14.64
N PRO A 17 33.19 -1.89 14.15
CA PRO A 17 32.17 -1.03 13.57
C PRO A 17 31.43 -0.23 14.65
N LEU A 18 31.20 1.02 14.28
CA LEU A 18 30.21 1.99 14.74
C LEU A 18 29.19 1.51 15.79
N VAL A 19 29.38 2.04 17.01
CA VAL A 19 28.40 2.75 17.84
C VAL A 19 26.94 2.26 17.74
N HIS A 20 26.58 1.30 18.60
CA HIS A 20 25.25 1.26 19.19
C HIS A 20 25.12 2.48 20.12
N SER A 21 24.31 3.48 19.77
CA SER A 21 23.95 4.52 20.74
C SER A 21 22.46 4.81 20.75
N ARG A 22 21.84 4.28 21.82
CA ARG A 22 20.58 4.65 22.47
C ARG A 22 19.28 4.06 21.91
N LEU A 23 19.02 2.83 22.31
CA LEU A 23 17.73 2.48 22.91
C LEU A 23 18.03 1.89 24.29
N GLY A 24 17.76 2.68 25.35
CA GLY A 24 17.58 2.08 26.68
C GLY A 24 16.14 1.59 26.73
N PRO A 25 15.86 0.35 27.19
CA PRO A 25 14.50 -0.13 27.31
C PRO A 25 13.74 0.81 28.24
N THR A 26 12.57 1.30 27.82
CA THR A 26 11.62 1.91 28.74
C THR A 26 11.16 0.81 29.69
N ILE A 27 11.83 0.65 30.84
CA ILE A 27 11.45 -0.33 31.85
C ILE A 27 10.14 0.15 32.46
N CYS A 28 9.06 -0.54 32.14
CA CYS A 28 7.77 -0.27 32.75
C CYS A 28 7.75 -0.74 34.19
N THR A 29 7.59 0.20 35.12
CA THR A 29 7.31 -0.11 36.52
C THR A 29 5.80 -0.16 36.73
N PRO A 30 5.23 -1.25 37.30
CA PRO A 30 3.81 -1.28 37.63
C PRO A 30 3.42 -0.15 38.60
N ALA A 31 2.18 0.34 38.51
CA ALA A 31 1.66 1.33 39.44
C ALA A 31 1.78 0.81 40.90
N PRO A 32 2.17 1.66 41.88
CA PRO A 32 2.35 1.23 43.26
C PRO A 32 1.04 0.63 43.82
N GLY A 33 1.05 -0.66 44.16
CA GLY A 33 -0.10 -1.36 44.73
C GLY A 33 -0.86 -2.31 43.78
N SER A 34 -0.48 -2.40 42.50
CA SER A 34 -1.02 -3.43 41.59
C SER A 34 -0.33 -4.78 41.82
N THR A 35 -1.12 -5.84 42.10
CA THR A 35 -0.65 -7.24 42.06
C THR A 35 -0.81 -7.89 40.68
N VAL A 36 -1.31 -7.14 39.69
CA VAL A 36 -1.43 -7.58 38.31
C VAL A 36 -0.15 -7.15 37.61
N THR A 37 0.70 -8.12 37.22
CA THR A 37 1.71 -7.90 36.17
C THR A 37 0.96 -7.40 34.94
N PRO A 38 1.26 -6.19 34.40
CA PRO A 38 0.65 -5.73 33.16
C PRO A 38 0.83 -6.81 32.09
N ALA A 39 -0.26 -7.18 31.41
CA ALA A 39 -0.13 -8.00 30.21
C ALA A 39 0.64 -7.17 29.19
N PHE A 40 1.90 -7.52 28.95
CA PHE A 40 2.73 -6.86 27.97
C PHE A 40 2.18 -7.18 26.58
N VAL A 41 1.48 -6.23 25.96
CA VAL A 41 1.12 -6.32 24.55
C VAL A 41 2.33 -5.84 23.75
N LYS A 42 3.02 -6.74 23.04
CA LYS A 42 3.97 -6.31 22.01
C LYS A 42 3.21 -6.23 20.70
N GLN A 43 3.11 -5.04 20.14
CA GLN A 43 2.47 -4.82 18.85
C GLN A 43 3.23 -3.75 18.11
N VAL A 44 3.55 -4.02 16.84
CA VAL A 44 4.18 -3.09 15.91
C VAL A 44 3.22 -2.88 14.75
N ILE A 45 2.82 -1.64 14.53
CA ILE A 45 2.05 -1.19 13.38
C ILE A 45 3.03 -0.70 12.33
N VAL A 46 2.88 -1.20 11.11
CA VAL A 46 3.61 -0.74 9.94
C VAL A 46 2.58 -0.14 8.98
N GLY A 47 2.71 1.16 8.71
CA GLY A 47 1.94 1.82 7.66
C GLY A 47 2.31 1.26 6.28
N LEU A 48 1.31 1.14 5.42
CA LEU A 48 1.45 0.69 4.03
C LEU A 48 0.87 1.74 3.08
N ALA A 49 1.31 1.69 1.83
CA ALA A 49 0.70 2.40 0.71
C ALA A 49 0.50 1.44 -0.47
N PRO A 50 -0.48 1.69 -1.36
CA PRO A 50 -0.67 0.88 -2.57
C PRO A 50 0.59 0.83 -3.43
N LEU A 51 1.02 -0.38 -3.81
CA LEU A 51 2.14 -0.61 -4.72
C LEU A 51 1.66 -0.80 -6.17
N MET A 52 0.64 -1.64 -6.33
CA MET A 52 0.08 -2.04 -7.62
C MET A 52 -1.32 -2.61 -7.44
N TYR A 53 -2.23 -2.38 -8.38
CA TYR A 53 -3.39 -3.26 -8.58
C TYR A 53 -3.23 -4.04 -9.87
N ALA A 54 -3.38 -5.35 -9.80
CA ALA A 54 -3.27 -6.22 -10.96
C ALA A 54 -3.88 -7.60 -10.67
N ARG A 55 -4.13 -8.38 -11.71
CA ARG A 55 -4.36 -9.83 -11.57
C ARG A 55 -3.02 -10.56 -11.38
N VAL A 56 -2.36 -10.31 -10.24
CA VAL A 56 -1.07 -10.91 -9.90
C VAL A 56 -1.20 -11.65 -8.58
N ASP A 57 -0.92 -12.95 -8.59
CA ASP A 57 -0.90 -13.79 -7.40
C ASP A 57 0.12 -14.92 -7.63
N PRO A 58 1.38 -14.72 -7.25
CA PRO A 58 2.44 -15.70 -7.51
C PRO A 58 2.27 -16.99 -6.70
N ILE A 59 1.43 -16.99 -5.64
CA ILE A 59 1.23 -18.18 -4.82
C ILE A 59 0.16 -19.08 -5.43
N VAL A 60 -1.00 -18.52 -5.82
CA VAL A 60 -2.11 -19.28 -6.41
C VAL A 60 -1.93 -19.49 -7.91
N SER A 61 -1.38 -18.49 -8.60
CA SER A 61 -1.32 -18.43 -10.06
C SER A 61 0.09 -18.08 -10.56
N PRO A 62 1.11 -18.88 -10.23
CA PRO A 62 2.48 -18.60 -10.66
C PRO A 62 2.57 -18.55 -12.18
N ASN A 63 3.29 -17.54 -12.67
CA ASN A 63 3.59 -17.29 -14.09
C ASN A 63 2.37 -17.06 -15.00
N LYS A 64 1.24 -16.63 -14.44
CA LYS A 64 0.04 -16.25 -15.20
C LYS A 64 -0.76 -15.17 -14.49
N ALA A 65 -1.71 -14.55 -15.20
CA ALA A 65 -2.65 -13.65 -14.56
C ALA A 65 -3.53 -14.41 -13.55
N SER A 66 -3.69 -13.87 -12.34
CA SER A 66 -4.55 -14.43 -11.30
C SER A 66 -6.03 -14.35 -11.68
N ALA A 67 -6.90 -15.02 -10.92
CA ALA A 67 -8.32 -15.10 -11.23
C ALA A 67 -9.05 -13.74 -11.15
N HIS A 68 -8.62 -12.83 -10.29
CA HIS A 68 -9.26 -11.53 -10.02
C HIS A 68 -8.23 -10.49 -9.59
N VAL A 69 -8.61 -9.21 -9.61
CA VAL A 69 -7.70 -8.11 -9.30
C VAL A 69 -7.43 -8.02 -7.81
N HIS A 70 -6.17 -7.89 -7.44
CA HIS A 70 -5.74 -7.62 -6.08
C HIS A 70 -5.23 -6.18 -5.95
N LEU A 71 -5.39 -5.60 -4.75
CA LEU A 71 -4.55 -4.50 -4.28
C LEU A 71 -3.34 -5.13 -3.59
N GLY A 72 -2.14 -4.84 -4.08
CA GLY A 72 -0.90 -5.23 -3.41
C GLY A 72 -0.13 -4.03 -2.87
N MET A 73 0.60 -4.29 -1.79
CA MET A 73 1.45 -3.37 -1.07
C MET A 73 2.78 -4.06 -0.76
N GLY A 74 3.85 -3.29 -0.62
CA GLY A 74 5.14 -3.82 -0.16
C GLY A 74 6.29 -3.65 -1.13
N GLY A 75 7.12 -4.68 -1.25
CA GLY A 75 8.32 -4.68 -2.08
C GLY A 75 8.04 -4.63 -3.59
N SER A 76 8.81 -3.79 -4.30
CA SER A 76 8.71 -3.58 -5.76
C SER A 76 9.01 -4.80 -6.66
N ASN A 77 9.49 -5.92 -6.12
CA ASN A 77 9.64 -7.14 -6.89
C ASN A 77 8.35 -7.97 -7.02
N TRP A 78 7.21 -7.50 -6.48
CA TRP A 78 5.95 -8.21 -6.63
C TRP A 78 5.57 -8.38 -8.10
N ASN A 79 5.54 -9.63 -8.57
CA ASN A 79 5.20 -10.00 -9.94
C ASN A 79 4.68 -11.45 -10.00
N ALA A 80 4.14 -11.87 -11.15
CA ALA A 80 3.56 -13.21 -11.30
C ALA A 80 4.58 -14.36 -11.26
N SER A 81 5.86 -14.09 -11.50
CA SER A 81 6.97 -15.06 -11.49
C SER A 81 7.82 -15.01 -10.21
N MET A 82 7.29 -14.40 -9.14
CA MET A 82 8.01 -14.19 -7.89
C MET A 82 8.32 -15.53 -7.20
N GLU A 83 9.58 -15.72 -6.80
CA GLU A 83 10.10 -16.89 -6.07
C GLU A 83 10.48 -16.52 -4.64
N ALA A 84 10.70 -17.52 -3.78
CA ALA A 84 10.86 -17.39 -2.33
C ALA A 84 11.79 -16.24 -1.84
N ASP A 85 12.92 -15.97 -2.46
CA ASP A 85 13.85 -14.91 -2.02
C ASP A 85 13.71 -13.58 -2.78
N THR A 86 12.94 -13.55 -3.87
CA THR A 86 12.85 -12.37 -4.74
C THR A 86 12.25 -11.13 -4.06
N ALA A 87 11.46 -11.30 -2.99
CA ALA A 87 10.95 -10.18 -2.19
C ALA A 87 12.08 -9.31 -1.65
N LEU A 88 13.12 -9.93 -1.09
CA LEU A 88 14.22 -9.26 -0.42
C LEU A 88 15.04 -8.36 -1.35
N ASP A 89 15.06 -8.68 -2.64
CA ASP A 89 15.81 -7.95 -3.67
C ASP A 89 15.04 -6.74 -4.24
N SER A 90 13.93 -6.34 -3.62
CA SER A 90 13.14 -5.19 -4.06
C SER A 90 13.96 -3.90 -4.01
N SER A 91 13.89 -3.10 -5.09
CA SER A 91 14.64 -1.84 -5.22
C SER A 91 14.06 -0.68 -4.38
N CYS A 92 12.76 -0.75 -4.10
CA CYS A 92 12.02 0.10 -3.17
C CYS A 92 10.90 -0.72 -2.52
N THR A 93 10.26 -0.14 -1.49
CA THR A 93 9.09 -0.70 -0.83
C THR A 93 8.05 0.38 -0.53
N SER A 94 6.77 0.05 -0.65
CA SER A 94 5.65 0.93 -0.28
C SER A 94 5.27 0.81 1.21
N THR A 95 6.11 0.18 2.02
CA THR A 95 5.96 0.09 3.49
C THR A 95 6.64 1.25 4.21
N GLN A 96 6.19 1.56 5.42
CA GLN A 96 6.79 2.57 6.28
C GLN A 96 8.21 2.20 6.73
N ALA A 97 8.52 0.91 6.87
CA ALA A 97 9.85 0.45 7.25
C ALA A 97 10.69 0.08 6.01
N LYS A 98 11.79 0.77 5.74
CA LYS A 98 12.64 0.53 4.54
C LYS A 98 13.19 -0.90 4.44
N ALA A 99 13.25 -1.62 5.55
CA ALA A 99 13.73 -3.00 5.63
C ALA A 99 12.62 -4.04 5.39
N ASP A 100 11.36 -3.62 5.28
CA ASP A 100 10.24 -4.49 4.97
C ASP A 100 9.98 -4.51 3.46
N ASN A 101 10.56 -5.49 2.79
CA ASN A 101 10.26 -5.79 1.39
C ASN A 101 9.23 -6.92 1.24
N SER A 102 8.49 -7.25 2.32
CA SER A 102 7.40 -8.21 2.21
C SER A 102 6.33 -7.71 1.25
N VAL A 103 5.51 -8.62 0.76
CA VAL A 103 4.38 -8.29 -0.11
C VAL A 103 3.09 -8.76 0.56
N TYR A 104 2.09 -7.88 0.58
CA TYR A 104 0.77 -8.11 1.16
C TYR A 104 -0.28 -7.80 0.12
N TRP A 105 -1.29 -8.65 -0.05
CA TRP A 105 -2.36 -8.33 -0.98
C TRP A 105 -3.73 -8.88 -0.55
N THR A 106 -4.78 -8.20 -1.02
CA THR A 106 -6.20 -8.57 -0.82
C THR A 106 -6.96 -8.34 -2.12
N PRO A 107 -8.12 -8.98 -2.32
CA PRO A 107 -9.00 -8.64 -3.44
C PRO A 107 -9.37 -7.17 -3.45
N ARG A 108 -9.33 -6.55 -4.63
CA ARG A 108 -9.81 -5.18 -4.82
C ARG A 108 -11.30 -5.07 -4.55
N LEU A 109 -11.74 -3.98 -3.91
CA LEU A 109 -13.15 -3.63 -3.81
C LEU A 109 -13.64 -2.91 -5.07
N SER A 110 -14.79 -3.33 -5.59
CA SER A 110 -15.44 -2.69 -6.73
C SER A 110 -16.83 -2.19 -6.37
N PHE A 111 -17.20 -1.02 -6.89
CA PHE A 111 -18.55 -0.51 -6.90
C PHE A 111 -19.24 -0.95 -8.19
N ARG A 112 -20.43 -1.53 -8.07
CA ARG A 112 -21.31 -1.89 -9.17
C ARG A 112 -22.45 -0.89 -9.27
N SER A 113 -22.49 -0.11 -10.35
CA SER A 113 -23.54 0.88 -10.60
C SER A 113 -24.94 0.25 -10.49
N PRO A 114 -25.81 0.76 -9.59
CA PRO A 114 -27.21 0.37 -9.54
C PRO A 114 -27.96 0.71 -10.84
N GLN A 115 -27.49 1.68 -11.61
CA GLN A 115 -28.17 2.22 -12.79
C GLN A 115 -27.97 1.36 -14.04
N ASN A 116 -26.75 0.85 -14.27
CA ASN A 116 -26.42 0.12 -15.50
C ASN A 116 -25.62 -1.18 -15.26
N GLY A 117 -25.21 -1.47 -14.02
CA GLY A 117 -24.46 -2.67 -13.66
C GLY A 117 -22.97 -2.66 -14.01
N SER A 118 -22.44 -1.54 -14.53
CA SER A 118 -20.99 -1.36 -14.75
C SER A 118 -20.22 -1.23 -13.43
N TYR A 119 -18.90 -1.42 -13.50
CA TYR A 119 -18.01 -1.54 -12.36
C TYR A 119 -16.99 -0.43 -12.33
N ILE A 120 -16.63 0.06 -11.15
CA ILE A 120 -15.47 0.93 -10.96
C ILE A 120 -14.76 0.53 -9.67
N SER A 121 -13.44 0.71 -9.62
CA SER A 121 -12.67 0.47 -8.39
C SER A 121 -13.15 1.42 -7.29
N VAL A 122 -13.25 0.90 -6.07
CA VAL A 122 -13.31 1.75 -4.88
C VAL A 122 -11.88 2.15 -4.51
N PRO A 123 -11.59 3.41 -4.18
CA PRO A 123 -10.26 3.80 -3.69
C PRO A 123 -9.98 3.20 -2.31
N ALA A 124 -8.79 2.65 -2.14
CA ALA A 124 -8.24 2.40 -0.81
C ALA A 124 -7.67 3.71 -0.23
N THR A 125 -7.83 3.93 1.07
CA THR A 125 -7.49 5.21 1.73
C THR A 125 -6.45 5.10 2.81
N GLN A 126 -6.26 3.90 3.35
CA GLN A 126 -5.29 3.61 4.39
C GLN A 126 -5.08 2.12 4.49
N GLU A 127 -3.83 1.72 4.67
CA GLU A 127 -3.45 0.32 4.82
C GLU A 127 -2.43 0.17 5.95
N LYS A 128 -2.60 -0.87 6.75
CA LYS A 128 -1.72 -1.16 7.89
C LYS A 128 -1.50 -2.65 8.01
N VAL A 129 -0.32 -3.03 8.48
CA VAL A 129 -0.07 -4.38 8.97
C VAL A 129 0.47 -4.32 10.39
N TYR A 130 -0.04 -5.21 11.23
CA TYR A 130 0.30 -5.33 12.63
C TYR A 130 1.09 -6.62 12.83
N TYR A 131 2.21 -6.54 13.55
CA TYR A 131 2.94 -7.70 14.06
C TYR A 131 2.81 -7.73 15.57
N SER A 132 2.18 -8.79 16.10
CA SER A 132 1.78 -8.80 17.49
C SER A 132 2.10 -10.09 18.25
N SER A 133 2.31 -9.94 19.54
CA SER A 133 2.32 -11.00 20.54
C SER A 133 1.38 -10.65 21.68
N SER A 134 0.18 -10.16 21.35
CA SER A 134 -0.73 -9.49 22.29
C SER A 134 -1.28 -10.37 23.40
N MET A 135 -1.09 -11.69 23.31
CA MET A 135 -1.54 -12.65 24.31
C MET A 135 -0.34 -13.28 25.00
N PRO A 136 -0.40 -13.51 26.33
CA PRO A 136 0.65 -14.23 27.04
C PRO A 136 0.96 -15.54 26.33
N THR A 137 2.24 -15.85 26.14
CA THR A 137 2.69 -17.10 25.54
C THR A 137 3.99 -17.53 26.21
N SER A 138 4.18 -18.84 26.34
CA SER A 138 5.46 -19.41 26.78
C SER A 138 6.33 -19.86 25.60
N ASP A 139 5.83 -19.78 24.37
CA ASP A 139 6.60 -20.05 23.17
C ASP A 139 7.57 -18.91 22.87
N LYS A 140 8.69 -19.26 22.22
CA LYS A 140 9.57 -18.26 21.63
C LYS A 140 8.99 -17.84 20.27
N ILE A 141 8.58 -16.59 20.17
CA ILE A 141 8.17 -15.99 18.90
C ILE A 141 9.40 -15.73 18.05
N VAL A 142 9.36 -16.18 16.80
CA VAL A 142 10.45 -16.04 15.85
C VAL A 142 10.01 -15.34 14.57
N ALA A 143 10.93 -14.62 13.93
CA ALA A 143 10.70 -14.03 12.63
C ALA A 143 10.43 -15.09 11.55
N PHE A 144 9.64 -14.73 10.54
CA PHE A 144 9.39 -15.57 9.38
C PHE A 144 10.72 -15.89 8.67
N PRO A 145 10.90 -17.14 8.17
CA PRO A 145 12.01 -17.41 7.28
C PRO A 145 11.81 -16.67 5.93
N PRO A 146 12.89 -16.27 5.25
CA PRO A 146 12.79 -15.73 3.89
C PRO A 146 11.96 -16.63 2.97
N GLY A 147 11.04 -16.02 2.21
CA GLY A 147 10.17 -16.74 1.28
C GLY A 147 9.05 -17.55 1.89
N PHE A 148 8.82 -17.40 3.19
CA PHE A 148 7.59 -17.86 3.80
C PHE A 148 6.39 -17.16 3.16
N GLN A 149 5.33 -17.93 2.90
CA GLN A 149 4.14 -17.50 2.18
C GLN A 149 2.91 -17.97 2.95
N MET A 150 1.88 -17.13 3.03
CA MET A 150 0.60 -17.50 3.63
C MET A 150 -0.58 -17.05 2.77
N LEU A 151 -1.55 -17.94 2.60
CA LEU A 151 -2.88 -17.66 2.06
C LEU A 151 -3.89 -17.92 3.17
N ILE A 152 -4.76 -16.95 3.45
CA ILE A 152 -5.84 -17.13 4.41
C ILE A 152 -7.17 -16.68 3.81
N GLY A 153 -8.27 -17.34 4.19
CA GLY A 153 -9.59 -17.05 3.64
C GLY A 153 -9.83 -17.75 2.32
N ASP A 154 -11.10 -17.90 1.94
CA ASP A 154 -11.51 -18.71 0.79
C ASP A 154 -12.18 -17.82 -0.27
N PRO A 155 -11.55 -17.56 -1.43
CA PRO A 155 -12.11 -16.70 -2.47
C PRO A 155 -13.42 -17.24 -3.06
N PHE A 156 -13.72 -18.53 -2.92
CA PHE A 156 -14.94 -19.17 -3.42
C PHE A 156 -16.10 -19.13 -2.44
N LYS A 157 -15.85 -18.79 -1.17
CA LYS A 157 -16.89 -18.82 -0.14
C LYS A 157 -17.99 -17.81 -0.41
N ARG A 158 -19.26 -18.25 -0.38
CA ARG A 158 -20.46 -17.39 -0.49
C ARG A 158 -21.52 -17.69 0.56
N SER A 159 -21.19 -18.52 1.54
CA SER A 159 -22.02 -18.82 2.69
C SER A 159 -21.39 -18.23 3.95
N GLN A 160 -22.25 -17.83 4.89
CA GLN A 160 -21.78 -17.45 6.21
C GLN A 160 -20.99 -18.63 6.80
N PRO A 161 -19.78 -18.39 7.36
CA PRO A 161 -19.04 -19.45 8.04
C PRO A 161 -19.88 -20.06 9.17
N ASP A 162 -19.81 -21.38 9.34
CA ASP A 162 -20.39 -22.12 10.48
C ASP A 162 -19.59 -21.82 11.76
N ALA A 163 -19.54 -20.56 12.17
CA ALA A 163 -18.94 -20.14 13.41
C ALA A 163 -19.98 -20.23 14.53
N THR A 164 -19.84 -21.19 15.44
CA THR A 164 -20.60 -21.19 16.70
C THR A 164 -20.22 -19.91 17.49
N PRO A 165 -21.18 -19.02 17.79
CA PRO A 165 -20.90 -17.86 18.64
C PRO A 165 -20.47 -18.36 20.03
N LEU A 166 -19.25 -18.06 20.47
CA LEU A 166 -18.87 -18.31 21.86
C LEU A 166 -19.40 -17.18 22.76
N GLU A 167 -19.87 -17.54 23.95
CA GLU A 167 -20.20 -16.59 25.01
C GLU A 167 -18.96 -15.81 25.40
N GLY A 168 -19.01 -14.47 25.32
CA GLY A 168 -17.95 -13.60 25.84
C GLY A 168 -17.32 -12.63 24.84
N GLY A 169 -17.67 -12.70 23.55
CA GLY A 169 -17.28 -11.63 22.65
C GLY A 169 -15.76 -11.54 22.43
N GLY A 170 -15.10 -12.51 21.74
CA GLY A 170 -13.95 -12.34 20.78
C GLY A 170 -14.24 -12.95 19.37
N ILE A 171 -14.22 -12.21 18.23
CA ILE A 171 -14.50 -12.77 16.87
C ILE A 171 -13.45 -13.87 16.73
N TYR A 172 -13.88 -15.11 16.51
CA TYR A 172 -13.04 -16.28 16.73
C TYR A 172 -11.88 -16.34 15.70
N LEU A 173 -10.76 -15.67 16.03
CA LEU A 173 -9.46 -16.33 16.06
C LEU A 173 -9.60 -17.39 17.14
N GLY A 174 -9.88 -18.64 16.77
CA GLY A 174 -10.14 -19.76 17.68
C GLY A 174 -8.97 -20.21 18.54
N ARG A 175 -8.33 -19.26 19.20
CA ARG A 175 -7.23 -19.46 20.12
C ARG A 175 -7.74 -20.09 21.43
N ASP A 176 -8.98 -19.91 21.85
CA ASP A 176 -9.34 -20.31 23.23
C ASP A 176 -9.77 -21.77 23.43
N SER A 177 -9.90 -22.57 22.37
CA SER A 177 -10.30 -23.98 22.52
C SER A 177 -9.51 -24.99 21.68
N GLY A 178 -8.72 -24.56 20.69
CA GLY A 178 -7.95 -25.46 19.83
C GLY A 178 -8.80 -26.45 19.00
N GLN A 179 -10.12 -26.21 18.89
CA GLN A 179 -11.09 -27.15 18.34
C GLN A 179 -11.87 -26.61 17.13
N GLY A 180 -11.72 -25.33 16.77
CA GLY A 180 -12.44 -24.70 15.65
C GLY A 180 -11.51 -24.22 14.53
N ILE A 181 -12.03 -24.19 13.30
CA ILE A 181 -11.41 -23.45 12.20
C ILE A 181 -11.70 -21.96 12.45
N PRO A 182 -10.68 -21.11 12.69
CA PRO A 182 -10.92 -19.68 12.86
C PRO A 182 -11.47 -19.07 11.57
N GLN A 183 -12.26 -18.02 11.73
CA GLN A 183 -12.65 -17.17 10.60
C GLN A 183 -11.61 -16.06 10.49
N PRO A 184 -10.72 -16.09 9.49
CA PRO A 184 -9.56 -15.21 9.45
C PRO A 184 -9.87 -13.82 8.89
N VAL A 185 -11.10 -13.58 8.41
CA VAL A 185 -11.48 -12.32 7.78
C VAL A 185 -12.77 -11.75 8.36
N GLN A 186 -12.80 -10.43 8.53
CA GLN A 186 -13.97 -9.67 8.96
C GLN A 186 -14.02 -8.31 8.24
N PHE A 187 -15.17 -7.64 8.34
CA PHE A 187 -15.37 -6.28 7.87
C PHE A 187 -15.75 -5.37 9.03
N THR A 188 -15.09 -4.22 9.16
CA THR A 188 -15.48 -3.18 10.10
C THR A 188 -16.13 -2.02 9.34
N CYS A 189 -17.32 -1.59 9.80
CA CYS A 189 -18.05 -0.48 9.20
C CYS A 189 -18.71 0.36 10.30
N PRO A 190 -17.98 1.33 10.86
CA PRO A 190 -18.54 2.18 11.89
C PRO A 190 -19.53 3.18 11.29
N THR A 191 -20.65 3.40 11.98
CA THR A 191 -21.67 4.38 11.59
C THR A 191 -21.64 5.61 12.51
N ALA A 192 -22.09 6.75 12.01
CA ALA A 192 -22.13 8.02 12.73
C ALA A 192 -23.05 7.98 13.96
N ASP A 193 -24.10 7.18 13.92
CA ASP A 193 -25.04 6.98 15.02
C ASP A 193 -24.60 5.88 16.00
N GLY A 194 -23.48 5.21 15.73
CA GLY A 194 -22.97 4.09 16.52
C GLY A 194 -23.83 2.82 16.45
N SER A 195 -24.81 2.77 15.53
CA SER A 195 -25.58 1.56 15.28
C SER A 195 -24.71 0.47 14.65
N ASN A 196 -25.04 -0.78 14.97
CA ASN A 196 -24.39 -1.93 14.38
C ASN A 196 -25.22 -2.40 13.16
N PRO A 197 -24.78 -2.15 11.91
CA PRO A 197 -25.51 -2.61 10.73
C PRO A 197 -25.51 -4.14 10.57
N TYR A 198 -24.73 -4.85 11.39
CA TYR A 198 -24.48 -6.28 11.31
C TYR A 198 -25.08 -7.09 12.47
N ALA A 199 -26.08 -6.61 13.22
CA ALA A 199 -26.52 -7.22 14.50
C ALA A 199 -26.80 -8.75 14.51
N LYS A 200 -26.97 -9.40 13.35
CA LYS A 200 -27.09 -10.88 13.22
C LYS A 200 -25.79 -11.61 12.84
N GLN A 201 -24.79 -10.90 12.33
CA GLN A 201 -23.53 -11.40 11.77
C GLN A 201 -22.29 -10.95 12.58
N ASN A 202 -22.51 -10.18 13.66
CA ASN A 202 -21.49 -9.44 14.39
C ASN A 202 -21.68 -9.59 15.90
N PRO A 203 -20.76 -10.29 16.59
CA PRO A 203 -20.73 -10.33 18.06
C PRO A 203 -19.91 -9.18 18.74
N TYR A 204 -19.41 -8.20 17.98
CA TYR A 204 -18.42 -7.14 18.29
C TYR A 204 -18.76 -5.76 17.71
N GLY A 205 -19.61 -4.97 18.36
CA GLY A 205 -19.76 -3.56 17.99
C GLY A 205 -20.12 -3.38 16.51
N ASN A 206 -19.22 -2.86 15.66
CA ASN A 206 -19.45 -2.59 14.23
C ASN A 206 -18.61 -3.49 13.27
N SER A 207 -18.24 -4.71 13.68
CA SER A 207 -17.45 -5.67 12.87
C SER A 207 -18.19 -6.98 12.52
N GLY A 208 -18.36 -7.33 11.24
CA GLY A 208 -19.12 -8.51 10.79
C GLY A 208 -18.34 -9.52 9.93
N LEU A 209 -18.90 -10.71 9.74
CA LEU A 209 -18.32 -11.78 8.90
C LEU A 209 -18.53 -11.60 7.38
N GLY A 210 -19.37 -10.64 6.98
CA GLY A 210 -19.66 -10.30 5.59
C GLY A 210 -19.90 -8.80 5.47
N PHE A 211 -20.30 -8.31 4.30
CA PHE A 211 -20.51 -6.89 4.07
C PHE A 211 -21.62 -6.27 4.95
N PRO A 212 -21.49 -4.98 5.34
CA PRO A 212 -22.43 -4.27 6.22
C PRO A 212 -23.83 -4.09 5.67
N MET A 213 -24.02 -4.22 4.36
CA MET A 213 -25.27 -3.89 3.67
C MET A 213 -25.78 -2.47 3.97
N ALA A 214 -24.92 -1.57 4.47
CA ALA A 214 -25.19 -0.18 4.86
C ALA A 214 -23.90 0.64 4.76
N ASN A 215 -24.01 1.97 4.65
CA ASN A 215 -22.84 2.85 4.56
C ASN A 215 -22.08 2.97 5.89
N CYS A 216 -20.76 3.17 5.80
CA CYS A 216 -19.87 3.44 6.94
C CYS A 216 -19.65 4.95 7.04
N ASP A 217 -20.60 5.66 7.66
CA ASP A 217 -20.62 7.12 7.71
C ASP A 217 -19.96 7.72 8.97
N ALA A 218 -19.30 6.91 9.79
CA ALA A 218 -18.43 7.45 10.82
C ALA A 218 -17.21 8.14 10.18
N SER A 219 -16.99 9.39 10.57
CA SER A 219 -15.92 10.24 10.05
C SER A 219 -14.56 9.54 10.08
N GLY A 220 -13.90 9.44 8.92
CA GLY A 220 -12.51 8.99 8.80
C GLY A 220 -12.29 7.47 8.90
N THR A 221 -13.31 6.63 8.70
CA THR A 221 -13.18 5.17 8.88
C THR A 221 -13.52 4.33 7.65
N GLY A 222 -14.47 4.73 6.80
CA GLY A 222 -14.83 3.97 5.60
C GLY A 222 -15.20 2.49 5.87
N LEU A 223 -15.18 1.67 4.82
CA LEU A 223 -15.28 0.21 4.96
C LEU A 223 -13.87 -0.35 5.18
N ARG A 224 -13.67 -1.13 6.24
CA ARG A 224 -12.37 -1.73 6.53
C ARG A 224 -12.41 -3.24 6.36
N TYR A 225 -11.39 -3.77 5.68
CA TYR A 225 -11.07 -5.19 5.65
C TYR A 225 -10.13 -5.48 6.79
N ASP A 226 -10.37 -6.57 7.49
CA ASP A 226 -9.55 -7.03 8.59
C ASP A 226 -9.19 -8.49 8.31
N VAL A 227 -7.91 -8.74 8.08
CA VAL A 227 -7.36 -10.02 7.62
C VAL A 227 -6.35 -10.49 8.66
N TYR A 228 -6.65 -11.60 9.34
CA TYR A 228 -5.83 -12.17 10.39
C TYR A 228 -5.13 -13.44 9.89
N PHE A 229 -3.80 -13.42 9.96
CA PHE A 229 -2.97 -14.52 9.53
C PHE A 229 -2.70 -15.51 10.65
N ALA A 230 -2.38 -16.73 10.24
CA ALA A 230 -1.92 -17.79 11.13
C ALA A 230 -0.54 -17.46 11.72
N ASP A 231 -0.35 -17.82 12.99
CA ASP A 231 0.89 -17.57 13.74
C ASP A 231 1.61 -18.87 14.16
N CYS A 232 1.12 -20.04 13.77
CA CYS A 232 1.80 -21.32 13.98
C CYS A 232 2.14 -22.01 12.66
N TRP A 233 3.39 -22.47 12.57
CA TRP A 233 3.94 -23.14 11.41
C TRP A 233 4.54 -24.50 11.76
N ASP A 234 4.24 -25.52 10.95
CA ASP A 234 4.67 -26.90 11.22
C ASP A 234 6.10 -27.21 10.76
N GLY A 235 6.78 -26.24 10.15
CA GLY A 235 8.16 -26.38 9.69
C GLY A 235 8.33 -27.13 8.36
N LYS A 236 7.25 -27.54 7.68
CA LYS A 236 7.36 -28.44 6.51
C LYS A 236 7.41 -27.73 5.17
N SER A 237 6.59 -26.70 4.98
CA SER A 237 6.45 -25.98 3.71
C SER A 237 6.62 -24.50 3.93
N LEU A 238 7.35 -23.80 3.06
CA LEU A 238 7.39 -22.34 3.11
C LEU A 238 6.05 -21.73 2.71
N THR A 239 5.25 -22.43 1.91
CA THR A 239 3.88 -22.02 1.56
C THR A 239 2.87 -22.68 2.48
N GLN A 240 2.12 -21.85 3.20
CA GLN A 240 1.04 -22.24 4.08
C GLN A 240 -0.30 -21.81 3.48
N ASP A 241 -0.97 -22.74 2.81
CA ASP A 241 -2.32 -22.56 2.26
C ASP A 241 -3.38 -22.86 3.33
N LEU A 242 -4.12 -21.82 3.74
CA LEU A 242 -5.23 -21.89 4.69
C LEU A 242 -6.52 -21.35 4.06
N THR A 243 -6.73 -21.64 2.79
CA THR A 243 -8.01 -21.36 2.10
C THR A 243 -9.13 -22.26 2.62
N ALA A 244 -8.87 -23.56 2.77
CA ALA A 244 -9.81 -24.53 3.32
C ALA A 244 -9.19 -25.35 4.47
N PRO A 245 -8.79 -24.71 5.58
CA PRO A 245 -8.07 -25.39 6.65
C PRO A 245 -8.99 -26.39 7.34
N THR A 246 -8.52 -27.61 7.55
CA THR A 246 -9.31 -28.65 8.23
C THR A 246 -9.14 -28.65 9.75
N SER A 247 -8.30 -27.75 10.28
CA SER A 247 -8.05 -27.60 11.73
C SER A 247 -7.50 -26.21 12.04
N GLY A 248 -7.79 -25.69 13.24
CA GLY A 248 -7.22 -24.43 13.74
C GLY A 248 -5.78 -24.51 14.26
N ARG A 249 -5.04 -25.60 13.99
CA ARG A 249 -3.68 -25.82 14.56
C ARG A 249 -2.62 -24.84 14.09
N ASN A 250 -2.87 -24.16 12.97
CA ASN A 250 -2.02 -23.09 12.45
C ASN A 250 -2.17 -21.77 13.25
N TYR A 251 -3.03 -21.75 14.26
CA TYR A 251 -3.21 -20.62 15.15
C TYR A 251 -2.82 -21.04 16.56
N SER A 252 -2.14 -20.16 17.29
CA SER A 252 -1.82 -20.39 18.69
C SER A 252 -3.09 -20.50 19.52
N SER A 253 -3.07 -21.29 20.58
CA SER A 253 -4.28 -21.54 21.36
C SER A 253 -3.99 -21.73 22.85
N THR A 254 -4.99 -21.47 23.70
CA THR A 254 -4.97 -21.79 25.13
C THR A 254 -5.31 -23.26 25.41
N ALA A 255 -5.57 -24.04 24.36
CA ALA A 255 -5.89 -25.46 24.49
C ALA A 255 -4.70 -26.22 25.11
N GLY A 256 -4.91 -26.76 26.31
CA GLY A 256 -3.89 -27.53 27.03
C GLY A 256 -2.78 -26.68 27.67
N THR A 257 -2.88 -25.35 27.65
CA THR A 257 -1.94 -24.46 28.33
C THR A 257 -2.40 -24.16 29.77
N LYS A 258 -1.46 -23.70 30.60
CA LYS A 258 -1.78 -23.21 31.95
C LYS A 258 -1.92 -21.68 31.89
N ASN A 259 -2.76 -21.11 32.75
CA ASN A 259 -2.87 -19.65 32.93
C ASN A 259 -3.31 -18.82 31.71
N GLY A 260 -3.96 -19.43 30.71
CA GLY A 260 -4.47 -18.69 29.54
C GLY A 260 -3.40 -18.31 28.52
N GLU A 261 -2.23 -18.95 28.55
CA GLU A 261 -1.17 -18.76 27.55
C GLU A 261 -1.64 -19.25 26.17
N GLN A 262 -1.32 -18.54 25.09
CA GLN A 262 -1.60 -18.97 23.72
C GLN A 262 -0.34 -19.51 23.07
N ASN A 263 -0.29 -20.83 22.90
CA ASN A 263 0.87 -21.53 22.36
C ASN A 263 0.51 -22.29 21.09
N CYS A 264 1.50 -22.45 20.23
CA CYS A 264 1.43 -23.34 19.09
C CYS A 264 1.45 -24.82 19.53
N PRO A 265 0.98 -25.74 18.66
CA PRO A 265 1.10 -27.17 18.94
C PRO A 265 2.57 -27.57 19.17
N ALA A 266 2.79 -28.57 20.03
CA ALA A 266 4.14 -29.01 20.35
C ALA A 266 4.97 -29.35 19.08
N GLY A 267 6.17 -28.77 18.99
CA GLY A 267 7.07 -28.93 17.85
C GLY A 267 6.83 -27.99 16.68
N TRP A 268 5.82 -27.11 16.77
CA TRP A 268 5.56 -26.07 15.78
C TRP A 268 6.31 -24.79 16.14
N THR A 269 6.54 -23.97 15.14
CA THR A 269 7.18 -22.66 15.27
C THR A 269 6.11 -21.59 15.48
N HIS A 270 6.31 -20.74 16.49
CA HIS A 270 5.43 -19.59 16.77
C HIS A 270 5.98 -18.34 16.09
N PHE A 271 5.22 -17.78 15.16
CA PHE A 271 5.47 -16.52 14.48
C PHE A 271 4.75 -15.36 15.16
N PRO A 272 5.11 -14.09 14.89
CA PRO A 272 4.28 -12.98 15.31
C PRO A 272 2.90 -13.10 14.66
N ALA A 273 1.85 -12.84 15.42
CA ALA A 273 0.50 -12.81 14.89
C ALA A 273 0.32 -11.57 14.03
N MET A 274 -0.03 -11.78 12.76
CA MET A 274 -0.14 -10.73 11.77
C MET A 274 -1.60 -10.40 11.48
N HIS A 275 -1.92 -9.12 11.47
CA HIS A 275 -3.24 -8.60 11.12
C HIS A 275 -3.05 -7.49 10.10
N MET A 276 -3.80 -7.53 9.00
CA MET A 276 -3.79 -6.51 7.97
C MET A 276 -5.13 -5.79 7.96
N GLU A 277 -5.07 -4.47 7.89
CA GLU A 277 -6.21 -3.59 7.74
C GLU A 277 -6.13 -2.85 6.40
N VAL A 278 -7.21 -2.90 5.61
CA VAL A 278 -7.33 -2.14 4.34
C VAL A 278 -8.62 -1.34 4.37
N TYR A 279 -8.50 -0.03 4.28
CA TYR A 279 -9.62 0.91 4.37
C TYR A 279 -10.05 1.35 2.97
N TRP A 280 -11.36 1.38 2.73
CA TRP A 280 -11.95 1.70 1.43
C TRP A 280 -12.94 2.87 1.56
N ASP A 281 -12.83 3.83 0.64
CA ASP A 281 -13.73 4.98 0.56
C ASP A 281 -15.03 4.64 -0.15
N ILE A 282 -15.96 4.05 0.60
CA ILE A 282 -17.33 3.83 0.11
C ILE A 282 -18.23 5.08 0.25
N ASP A 283 -17.81 6.07 1.05
CA ASP A 283 -18.64 7.24 1.36
C ASP A 283 -18.67 8.25 0.20
N SER A 284 -17.59 8.34 -0.59
CA SER A 284 -17.57 9.16 -1.81
C SER A 284 -18.62 8.76 -2.85
N PHE A 285 -19.01 7.49 -2.91
CA PHE A 285 -20.09 7.02 -3.80
C PHE A 285 -21.47 7.52 -3.35
N LYS A 286 -21.67 7.66 -2.04
CA LYS A 286 -22.85 8.32 -1.47
C LYS A 286 -22.80 9.82 -1.73
N THR A 287 -21.68 10.46 -1.43
CA THR A 287 -21.52 11.92 -1.53
C THR A 287 -21.59 12.44 -2.97
N SER A 288 -21.14 11.65 -3.95
CA SER A 288 -21.30 11.96 -5.39
C SER A 288 -22.72 11.76 -5.92
N GLY A 289 -23.59 11.10 -5.15
CA GLY A 289 -24.98 10.83 -5.52
C GLY A 289 -25.19 9.67 -6.48
N VAL A 290 -24.14 8.89 -6.81
CA VAL A 290 -24.28 7.68 -7.65
C VAL A 290 -24.84 6.48 -6.88
N TRP A 291 -24.86 6.56 -5.55
CA TRP A 291 -25.43 5.58 -4.65
C TRP A 291 -26.22 6.24 -3.53
N ASN A 292 -27.46 5.79 -3.31
CA ASN A 292 -28.27 6.18 -2.19
C ASN A 292 -28.44 5.00 -1.21
N PRO A 293 -27.72 4.97 -0.07
CA PRO A 293 -27.82 3.87 0.90
C PRO A 293 -29.21 3.70 1.51
N ALA A 294 -30.09 4.71 1.41
CA ALA A 294 -31.46 4.64 1.95
C ALA A 294 -32.43 3.90 1.01
N SER A 295 -32.14 3.81 -0.30
CA SER A 295 -33.04 3.23 -1.31
C SER A 295 -32.40 2.15 -2.17
N ASP A 296 -31.09 2.21 -2.35
CA ASP A 296 -30.37 1.32 -3.24
C ASP A 296 -29.84 0.11 -2.46
N ALA A 297 -29.83 -1.05 -3.12
CA ALA A 297 -29.16 -2.22 -2.58
C ALA A 297 -27.66 -1.99 -2.45
N TRP A 298 -27.00 -2.78 -1.59
CA TRP A 298 -25.55 -2.80 -1.45
C TRP A 298 -24.85 -2.97 -2.81
N PRO A 299 -24.07 -1.96 -3.26
CA PRO A 299 -23.49 -1.94 -4.60
C PRO A 299 -22.05 -2.45 -4.64
N PHE A 300 -21.42 -2.72 -3.50
CA PHE A 300 -20.02 -3.11 -3.45
C PHE A 300 -19.84 -4.63 -3.53
N GLU A 301 -18.78 -5.05 -4.19
CA GLU A 301 -18.40 -6.46 -4.32
C GLU A 301 -16.89 -6.63 -4.44
N LEU A 302 -16.38 -7.77 -3.96
CA LEU A 302 -14.97 -8.13 -4.13
C LEU A 302 -14.68 -8.49 -5.59
N ALA A 303 -13.43 -8.33 -6.03
CA ALA A 303 -13.02 -8.49 -7.43
C ALA A 303 -13.34 -9.85 -8.07
N GLN A 304 -13.45 -10.91 -7.26
CA GLN A 304 -13.88 -12.26 -7.64
C GLN A 304 -15.41 -12.41 -7.75
N GLY A 305 -16.14 -11.30 -7.79
CA GLY A 305 -17.59 -11.27 -7.96
C GLY A 305 -18.35 -11.70 -6.71
N ASP A 306 -17.83 -11.43 -5.52
CA ASP A 306 -18.53 -11.70 -4.25
C ASP A 306 -19.29 -10.47 -3.76
N PRO A 307 -20.64 -10.46 -3.80
CA PRO A 307 -21.44 -9.36 -3.26
C PRO A 307 -21.76 -9.49 -1.77
N LEU A 308 -21.29 -10.55 -1.10
CA LEU A 308 -21.59 -10.86 0.31
C LEU A 308 -20.39 -10.62 1.24
N GLY A 309 -19.16 -10.62 0.71
CA GLY A 309 -17.92 -10.38 1.43
C GLY A 309 -17.30 -11.65 2.05
N PHE A 310 -18.01 -12.78 2.07
CA PHE A 310 -17.51 -14.04 2.66
C PHE A 310 -16.26 -14.60 1.97
N GLY A 311 -16.05 -14.22 0.71
CA GLY A 311 -14.90 -14.58 -0.09
C GLY A 311 -13.68 -13.70 0.16
N LEU A 312 -13.69 -12.80 1.13
CA LEU A 312 -12.50 -12.03 1.49
C LEU A 312 -11.38 -12.98 1.91
N HIS A 313 -10.19 -12.65 1.46
CA HIS A 313 -8.98 -13.40 1.74
C HIS A 313 -7.80 -12.44 1.71
N GLY A 314 -6.65 -12.93 2.15
CA GLY A 314 -5.42 -12.17 2.10
C GLY A 314 -4.23 -13.08 1.98
N ASP A 315 -3.19 -12.49 1.43
CA ASP A 315 -1.99 -13.19 1.03
C ASP A 315 -0.77 -12.44 1.56
N TYR A 316 0.27 -13.21 1.88
CA TYR A 316 1.52 -12.68 2.39
C TYR A 316 2.70 -13.41 1.78
N PHE A 317 3.72 -12.63 1.45
CA PHE A 317 5.02 -13.11 1.02
C PHE A 317 6.10 -12.44 1.86
N ALA A 318 6.86 -13.21 2.64
CA ALA A 318 7.86 -12.68 3.55
C ALA A 318 9.05 -12.07 2.81
N GLY A 319 9.32 -10.80 3.09
CA GLY A 319 10.45 -10.03 2.57
C GLY A 319 11.12 -9.16 3.62
N TRP A 320 10.89 -9.45 4.91
CA TRP A 320 11.68 -8.87 5.99
C TRP A 320 13.08 -9.50 6.04
N GLY A 321 14.10 -8.66 6.28
CA GLY A 321 15.37 -9.14 6.79
C GLY A 321 15.16 -9.87 8.13
N LYS A 322 15.47 -11.16 8.19
CA LYS A 322 15.16 -12.02 9.34
C LYS A 322 15.64 -11.45 10.67
N ASP A 323 16.87 -10.94 10.71
CA ASP A 323 17.47 -10.38 11.92
C ASP A 323 16.80 -9.05 12.32
N THR A 324 16.40 -8.25 11.34
CA THR A 324 15.66 -7.00 11.57
C THR A 324 14.29 -7.26 12.17
N LEU A 325 13.51 -8.18 11.57
CA LEU A 325 12.20 -8.53 12.11
C LEU A 325 12.32 -9.23 13.48
N GLN A 326 13.33 -10.08 13.67
CA GLN A 326 13.56 -10.70 14.98
C GLN A 326 13.88 -9.65 16.04
N THR A 327 14.70 -8.63 15.70
CA THR A 327 15.00 -7.51 16.60
C THR A 327 13.73 -6.75 16.95
N LEU A 328 12.86 -6.46 15.97
CA LEU A 328 11.56 -5.83 16.23
C LEU A 328 10.70 -6.66 17.19
N ILE A 329 10.58 -7.97 16.99
CA ILE A 329 9.84 -8.89 17.86
C ILE A 329 10.41 -8.93 19.29
N ASP A 330 11.74 -8.88 19.39
CA ASP A 330 12.47 -9.04 20.65
C ASP A 330 12.65 -7.73 21.41
N GLU A 331 12.54 -6.56 20.78
CA GLU A 331 12.92 -5.26 21.36
C GLU A 331 11.84 -4.17 21.32
N CYS A 332 10.82 -4.28 20.46
CA CYS A 332 9.76 -3.27 20.34
C CYS A 332 8.62 -3.52 21.35
N TYR A 333 8.70 -2.90 22.54
CA TYR A 333 7.76 -3.06 23.65
C TYR A 333 7.09 -1.75 24.07
N THR A 334 5.83 -1.80 24.49
CA THR A 334 5.27 -0.82 25.46
C THR A 334 4.40 -1.51 26.50
N CYS A 335 3.93 -0.70 27.46
CA CYS A 335 3.07 -1.15 28.55
C CYS A 335 1.65 -0.61 28.48
N ASP A 336 1.35 0.20 27.46
CA ASP A 336 0.06 0.88 27.32
C ASP A 336 -0.54 0.84 25.90
N GLY A 337 0.07 0.18 24.90
CA GLY A 337 -0.62 -0.03 23.61
C GLY A 337 0.25 -0.08 22.34
N ASP A 338 -0.39 0.20 21.22
CA ASP A 338 0.15 0.10 19.86
C ASP A 338 1.42 0.95 19.64
N ASN A 339 2.50 0.34 19.12
CA ASN A 339 3.64 1.09 18.60
C ASN A 339 3.53 1.23 17.09
N GLU A 340 3.61 2.44 16.57
CA GLU A 340 3.99 2.64 15.18
C GLU A 340 5.48 2.27 15.00
N VAL A 341 5.85 1.72 13.86
CA VAL A 341 7.20 1.18 13.61
C VAL A 341 8.31 2.23 13.75
N ASP A 342 7.99 3.50 13.54
CA ASP A 342 8.89 4.65 13.70
C ASP A 342 9.27 4.94 15.16
N ALA A 343 8.51 4.41 16.13
CA ALA A 343 8.88 4.42 17.54
C ALA A 343 9.95 3.36 17.87
N CYS A 344 10.12 2.36 17.01
CA CYS A 344 10.98 1.20 17.25
C CYS A 344 12.23 1.15 16.35
N LEU A 345 12.26 1.88 15.24
CA LEU A 345 13.39 1.93 14.32
C LEU A 345 14.01 3.34 14.27
N ASP A 346 15.26 3.41 13.80
CA ASP A 346 15.92 4.69 13.55
C ASP A 346 15.17 5.47 12.44
N PRO A 347 14.92 6.78 12.60
CA PRO A 347 14.20 7.57 11.59
C PRO A 347 14.80 7.52 10.18
N SER A 348 16.10 7.25 10.03
CA SER A 348 16.76 7.12 8.72
C SER A 348 16.29 5.89 7.92
N VAL A 349 15.77 4.86 8.62
CA VAL A 349 15.24 3.63 8.00
C VAL A 349 13.71 3.62 7.90
N ILE A 350 13.07 4.77 8.13
CA ILE A 350 11.63 4.99 7.95
C ILE A 350 11.41 5.71 6.63
N ASN A 351 10.47 5.20 5.81
CA ASN A 351 9.96 5.91 4.64
C ASN A 351 8.95 6.98 5.09
N THR A 352 9.06 8.15 4.47
CA THR A 352 8.00 9.16 4.46
C THR A 352 6.81 8.69 3.61
N PRO A 353 5.61 9.26 3.80
CA PRO A 353 4.48 8.96 2.93
C PRO A 353 4.78 9.19 1.44
N ASP A 354 5.56 10.22 1.09
CA ASP A 354 5.96 10.49 -0.29
C ASP A 354 6.88 9.40 -0.85
N GLU A 355 7.84 8.89 -0.07
CA GLU A 355 8.71 7.78 -0.46
C GLU A 355 7.91 6.47 -0.64
N MET A 356 6.94 6.20 0.24
CA MET A 356 6.06 5.03 0.13
C MET A 356 5.22 5.08 -1.16
N ASN A 357 4.59 6.22 -1.43
CA ASN A 357 3.76 6.43 -2.63
C ASN A 357 4.58 6.52 -3.93
N ALA A 358 5.85 6.91 -3.84
CA ALA A 358 6.76 6.91 -4.99
C ALA A 358 7.15 5.48 -5.42
N CYS A 359 7.15 4.51 -4.50
CA CYS A 359 7.38 3.12 -4.84
C CYS A 359 6.14 2.50 -5.46
N ASN A 360 6.20 2.22 -6.76
CA ASN A 360 5.11 1.63 -7.52
C ASN A 360 5.66 0.65 -8.56
N VAL A 361 4.82 -0.31 -8.96
CA VAL A 361 5.18 -1.30 -9.98
C VAL A 361 4.10 -1.32 -11.06
N PRO A 362 4.47 -1.23 -12.35
CA PRO A 362 3.51 -1.39 -13.44
C PRO A 362 2.92 -2.81 -13.49
N SER A 363 1.61 -2.91 -13.77
CA SER A 363 0.92 -4.19 -13.97
C SER A 363 1.61 -5.01 -15.07
N PRO A 364 1.97 -6.29 -14.81
CA PRO A 364 2.46 -7.21 -15.83
C PRO A 364 1.31 -7.86 -16.62
N VAL A 365 0.05 -7.52 -16.36
CA VAL A 365 -1.13 -8.03 -17.07
C VAL A 365 -1.70 -6.92 -17.94
N ASP A 366 -1.74 -7.17 -19.25
CA ASP A 366 -2.31 -6.23 -20.24
C ASP A 366 -3.82 -6.38 -20.31
N GLU A 367 -4.54 -5.67 -19.43
CA GLU A 367 -5.99 -5.61 -19.45
C GLU A 367 -6.53 -4.32 -18.81
N PRO A 368 -7.74 -3.87 -19.18
CA PRO A 368 -8.38 -2.75 -18.51
C PRO A 368 -8.87 -3.17 -17.12
N ILE A 369 -8.26 -2.61 -16.07
CA ILE A 369 -8.69 -2.80 -14.69
C ILE A 369 -9.22 -1.51 -14.04
N TRP A 370 -9.17 -0.38 -14.74
CA TRP A 370 -9.54 0.94 -14.22
C TRP A 370 -10.67 1.60 -14.99
N GLY A 371 -11.26 2.64 -14.40
CA GLY A 371 -12.43 3.34 -14.95
C GLY A 371 -13.71 2.52 -14.84
N TRP A 372 -14.74 2.93 -15.58
CA TRP A 372 -15.98 2.18 -15.67
C TRP A 372 -15.82 0.99 -16.62
N LEU A 373 -15.90 -0.21 -16.07
CA LEU A 373 -15.79 -1.48 -16.78
C LEU A 373 -17.17 -2.09 -16.95
N GLU A 374 -17.44 -2.67 -18.12
CA GLU A 374 -18.68 -3.43 -18.34
C GLU A 374 -18.70 -4.72 -17.50
N ASN A 375 -17.53 -5.34 -17.30
CA ASN A 375 -17.35 -6.57 -16.54
C ASN A 375 -16.13 -6.44 -15.61
N GLN A 376 -16.13 -7.17 -14.50
CA GLN A 376 -14.93 -7.29 -13.68
C GLN A 376 -13.82 -8.04 -14.46
N PRO A 377 -12.55 -7.64 -14.33
CA PRO A 377 -11.42 -8.34 -14.95
C PRO A 377 -11.36 -9.81 -14.50
N GLY A 378 -10.79 -10.69 -15.33
CA GLY A 378 -10.75 -12.14 -15.07
C GLY A 378 -12.11 -12.84 -15.22
N CYS A 379 -13.07 -12.18 -15.87
CA CYS A 379 -14.41 -12.72 -16.17
C CYS A 379 -15.23 -13.08 -14.92
N ASN A 380 -14.94 -12.36 -13.84
CA ASN A 380 -15.62 -12.52 -12.57
C ASN A 380 -17.04 -11.97 -12.67
N LYS A 381 -18.01 -12.87 -12.79
CA LYS A 381 -19.42 -12.50 -12.69
C LYS A 381 -19.80 -12.41 -11.21
N ARG A 382 -20.71 -11.51 -10.89
CA ARG A 382 -21.36 -11.48 -9.58
C ARG A 382 -22.02 -12.83 -9.30
N GLN A 383 -21.58 -13.49 -8.23
CA GLN A 383 -22.10 -14.79 -7.77
C GLN A 383 -22.51 -14.66 -6.31
N SER A 384 -23.82 -14.57 -6.08
CA SER A 384 -24.38 -14.66 -4.74
C SER A 384 -24.50 -16.12 -4.31
N GLY A 385 -24.26 -16.40 -3.03
CA GLY A 385 -24.36 -17.74 -2.46
C GLY A 385 -25.80 -18.18 -2.17
N PRO A 386 -25.96 -19.28 -1.40
CA PRO A 386 -24.95 -19.86 -0.49
C PRO A 386 -23.97 -20.85 -1.13
N GLN A 387 -24.16 -21.26 -2.38
CA GLN A 387 -23.22 -22.16 -3.06
C GLN A 387 -21.87 -21.48 -3.26
N GLU A 388 -20.79 -22.25 -3.13
CA GLU A 388 -19.44 -21.78 -3.49
C GLU A 388 -19.44 -21.24 -4.92
N ALA A 389 -18.66 -20.18 -5.13
CA ALA A 389 -18.50 -19.56 -6.42
C ALA A 389 -17.77 -20.51 -7.38
N VAL A 390 -18.15 -20.43 -8.65
CA VAL A 390 -17.48 -21.16 -9.73
C VAL A 390 -16.68 -20.16 -10.54
N GLN A 391 -15.37 -20.36 -10.67
CA GLN A 391 -14.56 -19.50 -11.53
C GLN A 391 -15.00 -19.68 -12.98
N ALA A 392 -15.35 -18.57 -13.64
CA ALA A 392 -15.66 -18.61 -15.06
C ALA A 392 -14.39 -18.88 -15.87
N THR A 393 -14.49 -19.74 -16.89
CA THR A 393 -13.41 -19.89 -17.88
C THR A 393 -13.50 -18.77 -18.90
N CYS A 394 -12.40 -18.06 -19.12
CA CYS A 394 -12.27 -17.14 -20.24
C CYS A 394 -10.83 -17.06 -20.74
N GLU A 395 -10.62 -16.29 -21.81
CA GLU A 395 -9.29 -16.08 -22.37
C GLU A 395 -8.36 -15.49 -21.31
N GLU A 396 -7.28 -16.21 -21.00
CA GLU A 396 -6.29 -15.73 -20.05
C GLU A 396 -5.60 -14.51 -20.64
N ALA A 397 -5.69 -13.35 -19.97
CA ALA A 397 -4.86 -12.21 -20.34
C ALA A 397 -3.39 -12.62 -20.26
N GLY A 398 -2.64 -12.34 -21.32
CA GLY A 398 -1.22 -12.62 -21.36
C GLY A 398 -0.47 -11.79 -20.34
N LEU A 399 0.61 -12.36 -19.78
CA LEU A 399 1.63 -11.56 -19.13
C LEU A 399 2.37 -10.77 -20.22
N SER A 400 2.44 -9.46 -20.05
CA SER A 400 3.17 -8.55 -20.93
C SER A 400 4.35 -7.94 -20.17
N ALA A 401 5.32 -7.42 -20.92
CA ALA A 401 6.32 -6.56 -20.32
C ALA A 401 5.59 -5.35 -19.69
N PRO A 402 5.94 -4.95 -18.46
CA PRO A 402 5.23 -3.87 -17.80
C PRO A 402 5.26 -2.61 -18.67
N THR A 403 4.10 -2.07 -19.01
CA THR A 403 4.01 -0.86 -19.82
C THR A 403 4.40 0.36 -18.98
N THR A 404 5.27 1.20 -19.52
CA THR A 404 5.64 2.48 -18.90
C THR A 404 4.39 3.36 -18.77
N GLN A 405 4.11 3.84 -17.56
CA GLN A 405 2.87 4.56 -17.21
C GLN A 405 2.93 6.07 -17.51
N HIS A 406 4.03 6.52 -18.12
CA HIS A 406 4.25 7.89 -18.55
C HIS A 406 5.32 7.93 -19.65
N THR A 407 5.49 9.07 -20.29
CA THR A 407 6.54 9.32 -21.26
C THR A 407 7.49 10.37 -20.70
N ASP A 408 8.78 10.08 -20.70
CA ASP A 408 9.80 11.03 -20.26
C ASP A 408 9.87 12.24 -21.19
N VAL A 409 9.79 13.45 -20.63
CA VAL A 409 9.84 14.70 -21.39
C VAL A 409 11.04 15.55 -20.95
N PRO A 410 12.02 15.83 -21.82
CA PRO A 410 13.18 16.64 -21.45
C PRO A 410 12.80 18.01 -20.89
N GLY A 411 13.34 18.37 -19.73
CA GLY A 411 13.06 19.64 -19.05
C GLY A 411 11.78 19.63 -18.19
N TRP A 412 11.11 18.47 -18.09
CA TRP A 412 9.91 18.27 -17.30
C TRP A 412 10.01 16.96 -16.50
N THR A 413 9.70 17.04 -15.21
CA THR A 413 9.68 15.88 -14.31
C THR A 413 8.23 15.38 -14.15
N TYR A 414 7.98 14.10 -14.44
CA TYR A 414 6.69 13.46 -14.14
C TYR A 414 6.40 13.46 -12.64
N GLN A 415 5.17 13.81 -12.26
CA GLN A 415 4.77 14.02 -10.87
C GLN A 415 3.79 12.96 -10.38
N GLY A 416 3.15 12.23 -11.30
CA GLY A 416 2.17 11.21 -10.98
C GLY A 416 0.92 11.30 -11.86
N CYS A 417 0.03 10.33 -11.67
CA CYS A 417 -1.29 10.33 -12.27
C CYS A 417 -2.27 10.96 -11.29
N TYR A 418 -3.17 11.82 -11.74
CA TYR A 418 -4.15 12.46 -10.86
C TYR A 418 -5.54 12.55 -11.50
N LEU A 419 -6.58 12.59 -10.70
CA LEU A 419 -7.96 12.78 -11.11
C LEU A 419 -8.24 14.28 -11.23
N ASP A 420 -8.25 14.76 -12.46
CA ASP A 420 -8.65 16.09 -12.87
C ASP A 420 -10.11 16.04 -13.38
N TYR A 421 -11.06 16.09 -12.45
CA TYR A 421 -12.49 15.98 -12.74
C TYR A 421 -13.21 17.33 -12.62
N VAL A 422 -13.97 17.69 -13.67
CA VAL A 422 -14.59 19.03 -13.81
C VAL A 422 -15.56 19.39 -12.68
N ASN A 423 -16.15 18.39 -12.01
CA ASN A 423 -17.11 18.60 -10.92
C ASN A 423 -16.46 18.71 -9.52
N TYR A 424 -15.15 18.43 -9.39
CA TYR A 424 -14.40 18.47 -8.13
C TYR A 424 -13.35 19.61 -8.08
N GLU A 425 -13.42 20.56 -9.03
CA GLU A 425 -12.43 21.60 -9.38
C GLU A 425 -11.29 21.08 -10.27
N ARG A 426 -10.99 21.82 -11.35
CA ARG A 426 -9.88 21.52 -12.26
C ARG A 426 -8.54 21.74 -11.53
N LEU A 427 -7.64 20.77 -11.64
CA LEU A 427 -6.33 20.82 -10.97
C LEU A 427 -5.38 21.83 -11.61
N LEU A 428 -5.43 21.97 -12.95
CA LEU A 428 -4.77 23.06 -13.69
C LEU A 428 -5.82 23.99 -14.29
N THR A 429 -5.81 25.25 -13.86
CA THR A 429 -6.81 26.25 -14.24
C THR A 429 -6.31 27.28 -15.26
N GLY A 430 -5.08 27.12 -15.77
CA GLY A 430 -4.46 28.08 -16.68
C GLY A 430 -5.06 28.03 -18.08
N THR A 431 -4.49 27.20 -18.96
CA THR A 431 -4.96 27.06 -20.34
C THR A 431 -5.04 25.60 -20.75
N SER A 432 -5.74 25.30 -21.83
CA SER A 432 -5.84 23.94 -22.35
C SER A 432 -5.94 23.91 -23.87
N ALA A 433 -5.59 22.75 -24.42
CA ALA A 433 -5.70 22.43 -25.83
C ALA A 433 -6.17 20.98 -26.02
N SER A 434 -6.87 20.72 -27.12
CA SER A 434 -7.38 19.41 -27.49
C SER A 434 -7.39 19.21 -29.01
N LEU A 435 -7.99 18.13 -29.52
CA LEU A 435 -8.18 17.89 -30.96
C LEU A 435 -8.72 19.16 -31.68
N PRO A 436 -8.23 19.48 -32.89
CA PRO A 436 -7.43 18.64 -33.79
C PRO A 436 -5.90 18.74 -33.59
N ASN A 437 -5.43 19.27 -32.46
CA ASN A 437 -3.98 19.35 -32.19
C ASN A 437 -3.34 17.96 -32.06
N PRO A 438 -2.09 17.76 -32.53
CA PRO A 438 -1.36 16.51 -32.40
C PRO A 438 -0.78 16.38 -30.98
N VAL A 439 -1.63 16.21 -29.98
CA VAL A 439 -1.22 16.19 -28.57
C VAL A 439 -0.31 14.98 -28.29
N THR A 440 0.92 15.29 -27.90
CA THR A 440 1.91 14.42 -27.27
C THR A 440 2.46 15.06 -25.99
N PRO A 441 3.19 14.35 -25.12
CA PRO A 441 3.82 14.93 -23.94
C PRO A 441 4.81 16.05 -24.28
N GLU A 442 5.62 15.89 -25.34
CA GLU A 442 6.56 16.93 -25.81
C GLU A 442 5.82 18.12 -26.41
N TRP A 443 4.74 17.87 -27.15
CA TRP A 443 3.90 18.93 -27.69
C TRP A 443 3.25 19.73 -26.56
N CYS A 444 2.70 19.05 -25.55
CA CYS A 444 2.08 19.67 -24.39
C CYS A 444 3.11 20.49 -23.59
N ALA A 445 4.33 19.98 -23.42
CA ALA A 445 5.45 20.72 -22.84
C ALA A 445 5.79 21.98 -23.64
N GLY A 446 5.84 21.88 -24.97
CA GLY A 446 6.06 23.03 -25.85
C GLY A 446 4.94 24.08 -25.74
N PHE A 447 3.69 23.62 -25.67
CA PHE A 447 2.50 24.44 -25.51
C PHE A 447 2.49 25.18 -24.16
N CYS A 448 2.74 24.48 -23.05
CA CYS A 448 2.72 25.05 -21.70
C CYS A 448 3.95 25.93 -21.39
N SER A 449 5.11 25.64 -21.99
CA SER A 449 6.33 26.46 -21.82
C SER A 449 6.38 27.69 -22.74
N GLY A 450 5.46 27.80 -23.70
CA GLY A 450 5.45 28.87 -24.70
C GLY A 450 6.60 28.79 -25.71
N THR A 451 7.22 27.61 -25.88
CA THR A 451 8.34 27.38 -26.81
C THR A 451 7.92 26.66 -28.10
N GLY A 452 6.71 26.07 -28.13
CA GLY A 452 6.17 25.34 -29.27
C GLY A 452 5.34 26.20 -30.23
N THR A 453 5.29 25.78 -31.50
CA THR A 453 4.36 26.27 -32.52
C THR A 453 3.15 25.34 -32.58
N ALA A 454 1.95 25.83 -32.25
CA ALA A 454 0.73 25.07 -32.49
C ALA A 454 0.42 25.08 -33.99
N ASP A 455 0.62 23.95 -34.66
CA ASP A 455 0.13 23.73 -36.03
C ASP A 455 -1.40 23.54 -36.00
N ASN A 456 -2.11 24.65 -35.78
CA ASN A 456 -3.49 24.96 -36.15
C ASN A 456 -4.00 26.09 -35.24
N ALA A 457 -3.75 27.33 -35.67
CA ALA A 457 -4.53 28.52 -35.30
C ALA A 457 -4.76 28.84 -33.80
N GLN A 458 -3.95 28.32 -32.87
CA GLN A 458 -3.87 28.85 -31.51
C GLN A 458 -2.54 29.59 -31.34
N LYS A 459 -2.63 30.88 -31.00
CA LYS A 459 -1.49 31.78 -30.76
C LYS A 459 -0.53 31.12 -29.77
N ALA A 460 0.78 31.17 -30.04
CA ALA A 460 1.79 30.82 -29.04
C ALA A 460 1.44 31.50 -27.71
N GLN A 461 1.27 30.69 -26.66
CA GLN A 461 0.95 31.19 -25.34
C GLN A 461 2.10 32.09 -24.88
N THR A 462 1.81 33.37 -24.61
CA THR A 462 2.80 34.30 -24.03
C THR A 462 3.07 34.01 -22.56
N THR A 463 2.15 33.29 -21.92
CA THR A 463 2.22 32.88 -20.52
C THR A 463 2.96 31.55 -20.43
N LYS A 464 4.00 31.51 -19.60
CA LYS A 464 4.73 30.28 -19.29
C LYS A 464 4.14 29.65 -18.04
N TYR A 465 3.79 28.38 -18.13
CA TYR A 465 3.27 27.59 -17.02
C TYR A 465 4.34 26.65 -16.48
N GLN A 466 4.32 26.43 -15.16
CA GLN A 466 5.24 25.51 -14.47
C GLN A 466 4.75 24.07 -14.47
N TRP A 467 3.48 23.85 -14.79
CA TRP A 467 2.82 22.55 -14.74
C TRP A 467 2.06 22.28 -16.01
N MET A 468 2.06 21.01 -16.41
CA MET A 468 1.22 20.49 -17.47
C MET A 468 0.57 19.18 -17.03
N SER A 469 -0.61 18.90 -17.58
CA SER A 469 -1.24 17.59 -17.49
C SER A 469 -1.77 17.14 -18.85
N LEU A 470 -1.76 15.82 -19.08
CA LEU A 470 -2.34 15.22 -20.27
C LEU A 470 -3.52 14.34 -19.88
N GLU A 471 -4.62 14.38 -20.65
CA GLU A 471 -5.83 13.58 -20.43
C GLU A 471 -6.41 13.04 -21.75
N TYR A 472 -7.21 11.97 -21.67
CA TYR A 472 -8.05 11.45 -22.75
C TYR A 472 -7.33 11.21 -24.09
N SER A 473 -6.05 10.83 -24.07
CA SER A 473 -5.25 10.58 -25.28
C SER A 473 -4.99 11.82 -26.16
N SER A 474 -5.63 12.96 -25.89
CA SER A 474 -5.73 14.05 -26.86
C SER A 474 -5.92 15.43 -26.24
N GLN A 475 -5.75 15.57 -24.93
CA GLN A 475 -5.93 16.83 -24.22
C GLN A 475 -4.68 17.19 -23.44
N CYS A 476 -4.41 18.48 -23.36
CA CYS A 476 -3.30 19.08 -22.66
C CYS A 476 -3.81 20.26 -21.84
N PHE A 477 -3.44 20.32 -20.56
CA PHE A 477 -3.78 21.42 -19.66
C PHE A 477 -2.48 22.00 -19.08
N CYS A 478 -2.48 23.30 -18.81
CA CYS A 478 -1.35 24.02 -18.23
C CYS A 478 -1.81 24.87 -17.04
N GLY A 479 -0.96 25.04 -16.03
CA GLY A 479 -1.28 25.87 -14.87
C GLY A 479 -0.06 26.22 -14.02
N ASN A 480 -0.27 27.12 -13.06
CA ASN A 480 0.72 27.47 -12.04
C ASN A 480 0.22 27.17 -10.63
N ASP A 481 -0.87 26.43 -10.53
CA ASP A 481 -1.67 26.22 -9.32
C ASP A 481 -1.54 24.79 -8.78
N PRO A 482 -0.33 24.17 -8.73
CA PRO A 482 -0.18 22.80 -8.24
C PRO A 482 -0.38 22.71 -6.73
N GLN A 483 -0.67 23.82 -6.04
CA GLN A 483 -0.91 23.79 -4.60
C GLN A 483 -2.16 22.96 -4.27
N LEU A 484 -3.07 22.82 -5.24
CA LEU A 484 -4.17 21.87 -5.18
C LEU A 484 -3.68 20.41 -5.14
N LEU A 485 -2.49 20.08 -5.65
CA LEU A 485 -1.85 18.77 -5.53
C LEU A 485 -1.04 18.60 -4.24
N LYS A 486 -0.92 19.64 -3.40
CA LYS A 486 -0.04 19.64 -2.21
C LYS A 486 -0.80 19.61 -0.89
N THR A 487 -2.13 19.63 -0.92
CA THR A 487 -2.92 19.38 0.28
C THR A 487 -3.11 17.87 0.44
N PRO A 488 -2.86 17.30 1.64
CA PRO A 488 -3.05 15.86 1.89
C PRO A 488 -4.43 15.35 1.44
N SER A 489 -5.46 16.18 1.60
CA SER A 489 -6.83 15.87 1.17
C SER A 489 -6.99 15.71 -0.34
N ASN A 490 -6.24 16.46 -1.16
CA ASN A 490 -6.33 16.39 -2.61
C ASN A 490 -5.35 15.40 -3.23
N ILE A 491 -4.21 15.11 -2.57
CA ILE A 491 -3.37 13.97 -2.94
C ILE A 491 -4.13 12.67 -2.70
N ALA A 492 -4.88 12.55 -1.60
CA ALA A 492 -5.71 11.38 -1.36
C ALA A 492 -6.96 11.34 -2.26
N ALA A 493 -7.61 12.49 -2.52
CA ALA A 493 -8.85 12.53 -3.31
C ALA A 493 -8.62 12.48 -4.83
N ASN A 494 -7.49 13.02 -5.30
CA ASN A 494 -7.17 13.10 -6.72
C ASN A 494 -5.86 12.40 -7.06
N GLY A 495 -5.03 11.97 -6.12
CA GLY A 495 -3.88 11.13 -6.44
C GLY A 495 -4.38 9.80 -6.98
N LEU A 496 -3.99 9.51 -8.21
CA LEU A 496 -4.25 8.24 -8.84
C LEU A 496 -2.95 7.45 -8.84
N GLU A 497 -3.04 6.17 -8.56
CA GLU A 497 -1.94 5.25 -8.84
C GLU A 497 -1.46 5.40 -10.29
N GLN A 498 -0.14 5.33 -10.48
CA GLN A 498 0.50 5.63 -11.77
C GLN A 498 -0.10 4.79 -12.93
N GLY A 499 -0.62 3.60 -12.64
CA GLY A 499 -1.35 2.71 -13.55
C GLY A 499 -2.61 3.28 -14.23
N MET A 500 -3.16 4.40 -13.76
CA MET A 500 -4.40 4.99 -14.29
C MET A 500 -4.17 5.97 -15.45
N CYS A 501 -2.94 6.38 -15.69
CA CYS A 501 -2.62 7.28 -16.79
C CYS A 501 -1.93 6.51 -17.91
N ASN A 502 -2.63 5.54 -18.50
CA ASN A 502 -2.07 4.59 -19.47
C ASN A 502 -2.61 4.77 -20.91
N SER A 503 -3.35 5.84 -21.18
CA SER A 503 -3.90 6.09 -22.51
C SER A 503 -2.81 6.51 -23.48
N VAL A 504 -2.70 5.79 -24.60
CA VAL A 504 -1.76 6.16 -25.66
C VAL A 504 -2.17 7.48 -26.33
N CYS A 505 -1.21 8.28 -26.77
CA CYS A 505 -1.49 9.54 -27.44
C CYS A 505 -2.12 9.30 -28.83
N THR A 506 -3.14 10.10 -29.16
CA THR A 506 -3.79 10.06 -30.49
C THR A 506 -2.84 10.43 -31.63
N ALA A 507 -1.82 11.26 -31.34
CA ALA A 507 -0.81 11.69 -32.29
C ALA A 507 0.39 10.74 -32.40
N ASP A 508 0.69 10.00 -31.33
CA ASP A 508 1.78 9.01 -31.28
C ASP A 508 1.41 7.85 -30.34
N GLN A 509 1.12 6.69 -30.92
CA GLN A 509 0.69 5.51 -30.16
C GLN A 509 1.81 4.89 -29.32
N THR A 510 3.05 5.37 -29.41
CA THR A 510 4.18 4.93 -28.58
C THR A 510 4.33 5.72 -27.27
N GLN A 511 3.52 6.77 -27.09
CA GLN A 511 3.60 7.68 -25.95
C GLN A 511 2.30 7.68 -25.14
N ILE A 512 2.38 8.15 -23.89
CA ILE A 512 1.29 8.12 -22.91
C ILE A 512 0.78 9.55 -22.65
N CYS A 513 -0.54 9.74 -22.81
CA CYS A 513 -1.25 11.02 -22.71
C CYS A 513 -2.42 10.94 -21.72
N GLY A 514 -2.11 10.66 -20.45
CA GLY A 514 -3.11 10.61 -19.39
C GLY A 514 -3.91 9.32 -19.36
N GLY A 515 -5.14 9.41 -18.87
CA GLY A 515 -6.12 8.34 -18.84
C GLY A 515 -7.52 8.83 -19.22
N SER A 516 -8.51 7.98 -18.99
CA SER A 516 -9.93 8.31 -19.23
C SER A 516 -10.56 8.96 -18.00
N ASN A 517 -11.75 9.54 -18.11
CA ASN A 517 -12.53 10.01 -16.94
C ASN A 517 -11.82 11.04 -16.04
N GLY A 518 -10.99 11.91 -16.62
CA GLY A 518 -10.23 12.93 -15.87
C GLY A 518 -8.92 12.41 -15.29
N GLN A 519 -8.51 11.17 -15.57
CA GLN A 519 -7.17 10.68 -15.20
C GLN A 519 -6.12 11.43 -16.01
N ALA A 520 -5.20 12.10 -15.34
CA ALA A 520 -4.33 13.11 -15.90
C ALA A 520 -2.86 12.86 -15.54
N SER A 521 -1.97 12.74 -16.54
CA SER A 521 -0.53 12.60 -16.31
C SER A 521 0.06 13.96 -16.00
N PHE A 522 0.47 14.22 -14.76
CA PHE A 522 1.01 15.51 -14.35
C PHE A 522 2.53 15.57 -14.49
N TYR A 523 3.02 16.72 -14.96
CA TYR A 523 4.44 17.03 -15.05
C TYR A 523 4.68 18.45 -14.52
N SER A 524 5.85 18.65 -13.92
CA SER A 524 6.34 19.97 -13.53
C SER A 524 7.63 20.31 -14.29
N ILE A 525 7.85 21.59 -14.58
CA ILE A 525 9.11 22.01 -15.19
C ILE A 525 10.27 21.71 -14.23
N ASP A 526 11.38 21.20 -14.77
CA ASP A 526 12.58 20.99 -13.97
C ASP A 526 12.96 22.31 -13.33
N SER A 527 13.00 22.33 -11.99
CA SER A 527 13.49 23.50 -11.26
C SER A 527 14.90 23.77 -11.74
N ALA A 528 15.10 24.83 -12.52
CA ALA A 528 16.41 25.21 -13.01
C ALA A 528 17.36 25.27 -11.82
N ASP A 529 18.27 24.30 -11.77
CA ASP A 529 19.18 24.16 -10.65
C ASP A 529 20.02 25.44 -10.56
N THR A 530 19.63 26.33 -9.65
CA THR A 530 20.37 27.56 -9.35
C THR A 530 21.74 27.24 -8.74
N SER A 531 22.07 25.96 -8.48
CA SER A 531 23.41 25.53 -8.10
C SER A 531 24.43 25.64 -9.25
N SER A 532 24.02 25.54 -10.52
CA SER A 532 24.93 25.64 -11.67
C SER A 532 25.47 27.07 -11.86
N SER A 533 24.60 28.08 -11.67
CA SER A 533 24.99 29.51 -11.75
C SER A 533 25.89 29.96 -10.58
N LYS A 534 25.82 29.27 -9.44
CA LYS A 534 26.73 29.49 -8.31
C LYS A 534 28.10 28.85 -8.56
N LYS A 535 28.19 27.70 -9.23
CA LYS A 535 29.47 27.07 -9.60
C LYS A 535 30.26 27.94 -10.58
N GLU A 536 29.64 28.49 -11.63
CA GLU A 536 30.34 29.37 -12.59
C GLU A 536 30.76 30.71 -11.95
N LYS A 537 29.92 31.31 -11.09
CA LYS A 537 30.32 32.52 -10.36
C LYS A 537 31.45 32.25 -9.36
N ARG A 538 31.49 31.08 -8.72
CA ARG A 538 32.56 30.70 -7.78
C ARG A 538 33.88 30.40 -8.51
N VAL A 539 33.83 29.83 -9.72
CA VAL A 539 35.03 29.62 -10.56
C VAL A 539 35.58 30.94 -11.11
N SER A 540 34.71 31.89 -11.51
CA SER A 540 35.17 33.22 -11.98
C SER A 540 35.71 34.12 -10.86
N HIS A 541 35.20 33.95 -9.63
CA HIS A 541 35.70 34.68 -8.45
C HIS A 541 37.02 34.08 -7.93
N LEU A 542 37.24 32.77 -8.08
CA LEU A 542 38.53 32.13 -7.77
C LEU A 542 39.62 32.48 -8.81
N HIS A 543 39.28 32.52 -10.10
CA HIS A 543 40.23 32.92 -11.15
C HIS A 543 40.68 34.39 -11.01
N ARG A 544 39.81 35.28 -10.53
CA ARG A 544 40.18 36.69 -10.27
C ARG A 544 41.01 36.88 -9.00
N HIS A 545 40.89 36.01 -7.99
CA HIS A 545 41.77 36.04 -6.81
C HIS A 545 43.14 35.41 -7.05
N ALA A 546 43.25 34.41 -7.94
CA ALA A 546 44.54 33.76 -8.26
C ALA A 546 45.47 34.65 -9.09
N HIS A 547 44.95 35.58 -9.89
CA HIS A 547 45.76 36.54 -10.65
C HIS A 547 46.17 37.80 -9.88
N ALA A 548 45.57 38.08 -8.71
CA ALA A 548 45.87 39.26 -7.90
C ALA A 548 46.93 39.02 -6.79
N HIS A 549 47.43 37.78 -6.62
CA HIS A 549 48.43 37.44 -5.60
C HIS A 549 49.78 36.94 -6.17
N ALA A 550 50.04 37.13 -7.47
CA ALA A 550 51.31 36.76 -8.11
C ALA A 550 52.19 37.95 -8.53
N HIS A 551 51.90 39.17 -8.06
CA HIS A 551 52.72 40.37 -8.26
C HIS A 551 52.71 41.24 -6.99
N ASP A 552 53.39 40.79 -5.93
CA ASP A 552 54.09 41.66 -4.97
C ASP A 552 54.80 40.83 -3.90
N SER A 553 56.06 40.50 -4.15
CA SER A 553 57.12 40.23 -3.14
C SER A 553 58.40 39.80 -3.85
N SER A 554 59.02 40.74 -4.55
CA SER A 554 60.46 40.71 -4.84
C SER A 554 60.99 42.12 -4.67
N PHE A 555 61.43 42.43 -3.44
CA PHE A 555 62.61 43.23 -3.09
C PHE A 555 62.79 43.25 -1.57
#